data_AF-A0A3N4JFY6-F1
#
_entry.id   AF-A0A3N4JFY6-F1
#
_cell.length_a   1.000
_cell.length_b   1.000
_cell.length_c   1.000
_cell.angle_alpha   90.00
_cell.angle_beta   90.00
_cell.angle_gamma   90.00
#
_symmetry.space_group_name_H-M   'P 1'
#
loop_
_entity.id
_entity.type
_entity.pdbx_description
1 polymer ?
#
loop_
_entity_poly.entity_id
_entity_poly.type
_entity_poly.pdbx_seq_one_letter_code
_entity_poly.pdbx_strand_id
1 'polypeptide(L)'
;MDLKKMRHYNKGKHVGKQSDTARQLAETSNPQDVPSVEEGGDLKLPTIPSTYFECQKGLGEWIDHVETFSLTSKVRFQQWAKGTQISLAQAELQQQSYNNVQTRIQEEAKHKSKSRRVIQKGSVITIKAVRYRQLEKAEKEKAAAIKKTRRSIQIAVNKAKASPNHCGINAHEAGEERKKQGKTTDVRGEIVPAELLVVIHDTERDPSPEDLESLQVLPDLLQALLLLEPLS
;
A
#
# COMPACT_ATOMS: atom_id res chain seq x y z
N MET A 1 39.23 -25.58 -20.86
CA MET A 1 38.13 -26.54 -21.04
C MET A 1 36.84 -25.83 -20.65
N ASP A 2 36.04 -25.48 -21.66
CA ASP A 2 34.83 -24.68 -21.54
C ASP A 2 33.63 -25.52 -21.08
N LEU A 3 32.91 -25.07 -20.05
CA LEU A 3 31.63 -25.64 -19.66
C LEU A 3 30.49 -24.64 -19.88
N LYS A 4 29.76 -24.99 -20.95
CA LYS A 4 28.58 -24.37 -21.56
C LYS A 4 27.44 -24.14 -20.56
N LYS A 5 27.02 -22.88 -20.38
CA LYS A 5 25.82 -22.51 -19.61
C LYS A 5 24.54 -22.92 -20.36
N MET A 6 23.81 -23.91 -19.85
CA MET A 6 22.44 -24.19 -20.28
C MET A 6 21.46 -23.25 -19.57
N ARG A 7 20.80 -22.36 -20.33
CA ARG A 7 19.65 -21.58 -19.87
C ARG A 7 18.38 -22.34 -20.22
N HIS A 8 17.63 -22.79 -19.22
CA HIS A 8 16.27 -23.28 -19.43
C HIS A 8 15.29 -22.10 -19.41
N TYR A 9 14.68 -21.83 -20.57
CA TYR A 9 13.52 -20.95 -20.71
C TYR A 9 12.27 -21.68 -20.21
N ASN A 10 11.52 -21.09 -19.28
CA ASN A 10 10.16 -21.53 -18.97
C ASN A 10 9.17 -20.55 -19.60
N LYS A 11 8.48 -21.00 -20.66
CA LYS A 11 7.50 -20.22 -21.41
C LYS A 11 6.21 -20.12 -20.60
N GLY A 12 5.76 -18.90 -20.36
CA GLY A 12 4.45 -18.62 -19.79
C GLY A 12 3.33 -19.12 -20.71
N LYS A 13 2.34 -19.80 -20.12
CA LYS A 13 1.06 -20.04 -20.79
C LYS A 13 0.09 -18.94 -20.38
N HIS A 14 -0.14 -18.02 -21.32
CA HIS A 14 -1.36 -17.22 -21.40
C HIS A 14 -2.44 -18.07 -22.07
N VAL A 15 -3.55 -18.28 -21.37
CA VAL A 15 -4.86 -18.68 -21.90
C VAL A 15 -5.85 -18.01 -20.95
N GLY A 16 -6.80 -17.17 -21.33
CA GLY A 16 -7.35 -16.82 -22.63
C GLY A 16 -8.83 -16.55 -22.41
N LYS A 17 -9.24 -15.28 -22.59
CA LYS A 17 -10.54 -14.75 -23.06
C LYS A 17 -11.82 -15.31 -22.41
N GLN A 18 -12.57 -14.51 -21.63
CA GLN A 18 -13.62 -13.59 -22.12
C GLN A 18 -14.47 -14.18 -23.25
N SER A 19 -15.72 -14.51 -22.91
CA SER A 19 -16.81 -14.67 -23.87
C SER A 19 -18.02 -13.92 -23.32
N ASP A 20 -18.21 -12.73 -23.87
CA ASP A 20 -19.47 -12.00 -23.89
C ASP A 20 -20.53 -12.84 -24.61
N THR A 21 -21.73 -12.90 -24.05
CA THR A 21 -22.91 -13.34 -24.81
C THR A 21 -24.10 -12.50 -24.38
N ALA A 22 -24.17 -11.30 -24.95
CA ALA A 22 -25.40 -10.57 -25.14
C ALA A 22 -26.04 -11.09 -26.45
N ARG A 23 -27.26 -11.64 -26.38
CA ARG A 23 -28.11 -11.78 -27.57
C ARG A 23 -29.56 -11.49 -27.22
N GLN A 24 -29.89 -10.24 -27.53
CA GLN A 24 -31.17 -9.63 -27.87
C GLN A 24 -32.38 -10.57 -28.02
N LEU A 25 -33.40 -10.26 -27.22
CA LEU A 25 -34.81 -10.52 -27.48
C LEU A 25 -35.28 -9.63 -28.63
N ALA A 26 -35.95 -10.23 -29.61
CA ALA A 26 -36.65 -9.52 -30.67
C ALA A 26 -38.09 -9.23 -30.23
N GLU A 27 -38.46 -7.96 -30.37
CA GLU A 27 -39.80 -7.40 -30.18
C GLU A 27 -40.74 -7.77 -31.35
N THR A 28 -42.03 -7.90 -31.05
CA THR A 28 -43.11 -7.60 -32.00
C THR A 28 -44.20 -6.79 -31.31
N SER A 29 -44.10 -5.47 -31.52
CA SER A 29 -45.16 -4.48 -31.81
C SER A 29 -46.62 -4.75 -31.42
N ASN A 30 -47.23 -3.80 -30.69
CA ASN A 30 -48.20 -2.87 -31.29
C ASN A 30 -48.41 -1.60 -30.44
N PRO A 31 -48.87 -0.48 -31.06
CA PRO A 31 -48.73 0.88 -30.53
C PRO A 31 -50.00 1.38 -29.86
N GLN A 32 -49.87 2.30 -28.89
CA GLN A 32 -50.73 3.48 -28.80
C GLN A 32 -50.26 4.50 -27.75
N ASP A 33 -50.21 5.75 -28.21
CA ASP A 33 -50.48 7.01 -27.52
C ASP A 33 -49.52 7.51 -26.43
N VAL A 34 -48.69 8.47 -26.85
CA VAL A 34 -47.93 9.42 -26.02
C VAL A 34 -48.82 10.64 -25.74
N PRO A 35 -48.74 11.21 -24.53
CA PRO A 35 -48.41 12.63 -24.48
C PRO A 35 -47.22 12.92 -23.56
N SER A 36 -46.51 13.96 -23.98
CA SER A 36 -45.21 14.48 -23.52
C SER A 36 -45.30 15.22 -22.18
N VAL A 37 -44.11 15.53 -21.61
CA VAL A 37 -43.78 16.46 -20.50
C VAL A 37 -43.67 15.72 -19.14
N GLU A 38 -42.54 15.62 -18.41
CA GLU A 38 -41.45 16.56 -18.08
C GLU A 38 -40.07 15.85 -18.02
N GLU A 39 -39.02 16.63 -18.26
CA GLU A 39 -37.60 16.32 -18.23
C GLU A 39 -37.04 16.63 -16.82
N GLY A 40 -36.38 15.66 -16.16
CA GLY A 40 -35.71 15.97 -14.87
C GLY A 40 -35.48 14.82 -13.90
N GLY A 41 -34.87 13.72 -14.34
CA GLY A 41 -34.33 12.71 -13.45
C GLY A 41 -33.26 11.91 -14.16
N ASP A 42 -32.00 12.06 -13.72
CA ASP A 42 -30.88 11.23 -14.17
C ASP A 42 -31.16 9.78 -13.75
N LEU A 43 -31.93 9.06 -14.57
CA LEU A 43 -32.30 7.66 -14.39
C LEU A 43 -31.05 6.82 -14.63
N LYS A 44 -30.17 6.74 -13.62
CA LYS A 44 -29.13 5.71 -13.56
C LYS A 44 -29.82 4.35 -13.69
N LEU A 45 -29.53 3.66 -14.79
CA LEU A 45 -30.00 2.30 -15.00
C LEU A 45 -29.67 1.45 -13.76
N PRO A 46 -30.61 0.61 -13.28
CA PRO A 46 -30.37 -0.22 -12.12
C PRO A 46 -29.16 -1.12 -12.38
N THR A 47 -28.10 -0.93 -11.61
CA THR A 47 -26.91 -1.78 -11.64
C THR A 47 -27.29 -3.17 -11.18
N ILE A 48 -26.97 -4.19 -11.98
CA ILE A 48 -27.17 -5.59 -11.58
C ILE A 48 -26.30 -5.83 -10.34
N PRO A 49 -26.87 -6.25 -9.21
CA PRO A 49 -26.10 -6.48 -8.01
C PRO A 49 -25.12 -7.63 -8.26
N SER A 50 -23.85 -7.37 -7.96
CA SER A 50 -22.72 -8.28 -8.21
C SER A 50 -22.26 -8.99 -6.95
N THR A 51 -22.72 -8.53 -5.79
CA THR A 51 -22.35 -9.08 -4.48
C THR A 51 -23.57 -9.44 -3.64
N TYR A 52 -23.38 -10.38 -2.71
CA TYR A 52 -24.39 -10.76 -1.73
C TYR A 52 -24.95 -9.53 -0.97
N PHE A 53 -24.07 -8.61 -0.55
CA PHE A 53 -24.46 -7.41 0.19
C PHE A 53 -25.33 -6.46 -0.64
N GLU A 54 -25.01 -6.29 -1.93
CA GLU A 54 -25.85 -5.50 -2.85
C GLU A 54 -27.23 -6.13 -3.05
N CYS A 55 -27.30 -7.47 -3.20
CA CYS A 55 -28.56 -8.19 -3.26
C CYS A 55 -29.39 -8.04 -1.97
N GLN A 56 -28.74 -8.15 -0.81
CA GLN A 56 -29.41 -8.02 0.49
C GLN A 56 -29.90 -6.58 0.70
N LYS A 57 -29.11 -5.58 0.32
CA LYS A 57 -29.48 -4.17 0.40
C LYS A 57 -30.67 -3.86 -0.49
N GLY A 58 -30.63 -4.27 -1.76
CA GLY A 58 -31.76 -4.09 -2.67
C GLY A 58 -33.02 -4.76 -2.14
N LEU A 59 -32.92 -5.99 -1.62
CA LEU A 59 -34.07 -6.66 -1.01
C LEU A 59 -34.61 -5.91 0.23
N GLY A 60 -33.73 -5.30 1.03
CA GLY A 60 -34.10 -4.43 2.15
C GLY A 60 -34.88 -3.20 1.70
N GLU A 61 -34.37 -2.50 0.69
CA GLU A 61 -35.04 -1.33 0.09
C GLU A 61 -36.46 -1.70 -0.39
N TRP A 62 -36.63 -2.86 -1.04
CA TRP A 62 -37.94 -3.35 -1.44
C TRP A 62 -38.86 -3.73 -0.27
N ILE A 63 -38.30 -4.24 0.84
CA ILE A 63 -39.05 -4.55 2.06
C ILE A 63 -39.61 -3.27 2.71
N ASP A 64 -38.88 -2.16 2.64
CA ASP A 64 -39.32 -0.88 3.20
C ASP A 64 -40.47 -0.26 2.40
N HIS A 65 -40.60 -0.59 1.10
CA HIS A 65 -41.65 -0.08 0.21
C HIS A 65 -42.96 -0.90 0.25
N VAL A 66 -43.02 -1.94 1.09
CA VAL A 66 -44.15 -2.90 1.19
C VAL A 66 -45.43 -2.27 1.76
N GLU A 67 -45.39 -1.06 2.30
CA GLU A 67 -46.57 -0.38 2.85
C GLU A 67 -47.68 -0.14 1.81
N THR A 68 -47.32 -0.12 0.53
CA THR A 68 -48.27 0.05 -0.59
C THR A 68 -49.01 -1.24 -0.97
N PHE A 69 -48.63 -2.40 -0.41
CA PHE A 69 -49.25 -3.68 -0.75
C PHE A 69 -50.52 -3.95 0.05
N SER A 70 -51.46 -4.66 -0.58
CA SER A 70 -52.60 -5.24 0.13
C SER A 70 -52.13 -6.26 1.18
N LEU A 71 -52.93 -6.47 2.24
CA LEU A 71 -52.56 -7.33 3.37
C LEU A 71 -52.13 -8.75 2.95
N THR A 72 -52.83 -9.35 1.98
CA THR A 72 -52.52 -10.70 1.47
C THR A 72 -51.23 -10.72 0.65
N SER A 73 -50.99 -9.70 -0.18
CA SER A 73 -49.75 -9.54 -0.95
C SER A 73 -48.56 -9.26 -0.04
N LYS A 74 -48.74 -8.47 1.01
CA LYS A 74 -47.72 -8.19 2.04
C LYS A 74 -47.24 -9.46 2.73
N VAL A 75 -48.15 -10.33 3.17
CA VAL A 75 -47.79 -11.61 3.81
C VAL A 75 -47.03 -12.52 2.85
N ARG A 76 -47.50 -12.65 1.59
CA ARG A 76 -46.82 -13.46 0.56
C ARG A 76 -45.42 -12.93 0.26
N PHE A 77 -45.29 -11.61 0.08
CA PHE A 77 -44.02 -10.96 -0.16
C PHE A 77 -43.05 -11.17 1.01
N GLN A 78 -43.49 -10.99 2.26
CA GLN A 78 -42.65 -11.21 3.43
C GLN A 78 -42.15 -12.65 3.54
N GLN A 79 -43.01 -13.64 3.26
CA GLN A 79 -42.60 -15.04 3.24
C GLN A 79 -41.56 -15.33 2.15
N TRP A 80 -41.79 -14.81 0.94
CA TRP A 80 -40.85 -14.92 -0.17
C TRP A 80 -39.50 -14.22 0.13
N ALA A 81 -39.54 -13.01 0.68
CA ALA A 81 -38.37 -12.23 1.01
C ALA A 81 -37.52 -12.93 2.09
N LYS A 82 -38.16 -13.49 3.12
CA LYS A 82 -37.49 -14.31 4.14
C LYS A 82 -36.83 -15.55 3.52
N GLY A 83 -37.54 -16.26 2.64
CA GLY A 83 -36.98 -17.41 1.93
C GLY A 83 -35.76 -17.03 1.08
N THR A 84 -35.86 -15.91 0.37
CA THR A 84 -34.78 -15.39 -0.48
C THR A 84 -33.55 -14.98 0.35
N GLN A 85 -33.73 -14.32 1.49
CA GLN A 85 -32.63 -13.99 2.40
C GLN A 85 -31.89 -15.25 2.89
N ILE A 86 -32.64 -16.31 3.25
CA ILE A 86 -32.05 -17.59 3.67
C ILE A 86 -31.25 -18.21 2.52
N SER A 87 -31.81 -18.27 1.30
CA SER A 87 -31.12 -18.81 0.14
C SER A 87 -29.87 -18.02 -0.24
N LEU A 88 -29.92 -16.69 -0.17
CA LEU A 88 -28.75 -15.84 -0.42
C LEU A 88 -27.65 -16.07 0.62
N ALA A 89 -28.01 -16.16 1.91
CA ALA A 89 -27.05 -16.41 2.98
C ALA A 89 -26.40 -17.80 2.85
N GLN A 90 -27.18 -18.81 2.43
CA GLN A 90 -26.67 -20.15 2.14
C GLN A 90 -25.70 -20.14 0.96
N ALA A 91 -26.02 -19.42 -0.13
CA ALA A 91 -25.14 -19.30 -1.29
C ALA A 91 -23.81 -18.61 -0.93
N GLU A 92 -23.85 -17.54 -0.14
CA GLU A 92 -22.65 -16.86 0.35
C GLU A 92 -21.79 -17.79 1.22
N LEU A 93 -22.42 -18.52 2.15
CA LEU A 93 -21.71 -19.50 2.97
C LEU A 93 -21.05 -20.60 2.12
N GLN A 94 -21.74 -21.09 1.08
CA GLN A 94 -21.17 -22.06 0.14
C GLN A 94 -19.97 -21.46 -0.61
N GLN A 95 -20.09 -20.24 -1.13
CA GLN A 95 -19.00 -19.56 -1.83
C GLN A 95 -17.77 -19.37 -0.92
N GLN A 96 -17.99 -18.94 0.32
CA GLN A 96 -16.91 -18.79 1.32
C GLN A 96 -16.28 -20.14 1.65
N SER A 97 -17.07 -21.20 1.82
CA SER A 97 -16.56 -22.54 2.08
C SER A 97 -15.66 -23.05 0.95
N TYR A 98 -16.07 -22.82 -0.30
CA TYR A 98 -15.29 -23.16 -1.49
C TYR A 98 -13.97 -22.38 -1.52
N ASN A 99 -14.02 -21.07 -1.31
CA ASN A 99 -12.83 -20.22 -1.27
C ASN A 99 -11.86 -20.64 -0.16
N ASN A 100 -12.37 -21.01 1.01
CA ASN A 100 -11.58 -21.48 2.14
C ASN A 100 -10.88 -22.80 1.83
N VAL A 101 -11.58 -23.76 1.23
CA VAL A 101 -10.99 -25.04 0.81
C VAL A 101 -9.92 -24.81 -0.25
N GLN A 102 -10.19 -23.98 -1.25
CA GLN A 102 -9.22 -23.65 -2.30
C GLN A 102 -7.96 -22.98 -1.71
N THR A 103 -8.13 -22.06 -0.77
CA THR A 103 -7.02 -21.39 -0.07
C THR A 103 -6.18 -22.40 0.71
N ARG A 104 -6.82 -23.30 1.48
CA ARG A 104 -6.12 -24.38 2.19
C ARG A 104 -5.32 -25.29 1.26
N ILE A 105 -5.92 -25.71 0.14
CA ILE A 105 -5.24 -26.53 -0.87
C ILE A 105 -4.00 -25.80 -1.41
N GLN A 106 -4.11 -24.50 -1.71
CA GLN A 106 -2.98 -23.70 -2.18
C GLN A 106 -1.89 -23.54 -1.12
N GLU A 107 -2.26 -23.28 0.12
CA GLU A 107 -1.34 -23.15 1.25
C GLU A 107 -0.61 -24.47 1.53
N GLU A 108 -1.33 -25.59 1.52
CA GLU A 108 -0.74 -26.91 1.61
C GLU A 108 0.22 -27.20 0.46
N ALA A 109 -0.14 -26.85 -0.77
CA ALA A 109 0.74 -27.03 -1.92
C ALA A 109 2.04 -26.20 -1.76
N LYS A 110 1.91 -24.94 -1.30
CA LYS A 110 3.05 -24.07 -0.96
C LYS A 110 3.89 -24.67 0.16
N HIS A 111 3.26 -25.16 1.23
CA HIS A 111 3.93 -25.77 2.37
C HIS A 111 4.66 -27.06 1.98
N LYS A 112 4.00 -27.96 1.23
CA LYS A 112 4.60 -29.18 0.66
C LYS A 112 5.79 -28.84 -0.24
N SER A 113 5.68 -27.81 -1.08
CA SER A 113 6.81 -27.36 -1.91
C SER A 113 7.98 -26.81 -1.09
N LYS A 114 7.71 -26.05 -0.02
CA LYS A 114 8.75 -25.52 0.88
C LYS A 114 9.40 -26.64 1.70
N SER A 115 8.60 -27.55 2.27
CA SER A 115 9.09 -28.72 3.00
C SER A 115 9.94 -29.64 2.13
N ARG A 116 9.53 -29.90 0.88
CA ARG A 116 10.33 -30.67 -0.10
C ARG A 116 11.67 -30.00 -0.45
N ARG A 117 11.81 -28.67 -0.32
CA ARG A 117 13.12 -28.00 -0.44
C ARG A 117 14.03 -28.23 0.77
N VAL A 118 13.47 -28.51 1.95
CA VAL A 118 14.23 -28.72 3.20
C VAL A 118 14.71 -30.17 3.33
N ILE A 119 13.98 -31.13 2.78
CA ILE A 119 14.40 -32.54 2.75
C ILE A 119 15.25 -32.76 1.50
N GLN A 120 16.54 -32.41 1.58
CA GLN A 120 17.52 -33.00 0.67
C GLN A 120 17.44 -34.52 0.83
N LYS A 121 16.88 -35.20 -0.17
CA LYS A 121 17.00 -36.65 -0.32
C LYS A 121 18.51 -36.98 -0.41
N GLY A 122 19.05 -37.62 0.61
CA GLY A 122 20.19 -38.52 0.44
C GLY A 122 21.60 -38.01 0.77
N SER A 123 21.79 -37.08 1.70
CA SER A 123 23.12 -36.93 2.31
C SER A 123 23.05 -36.95 3.82
N VAL A 124 23.75 -37.89 4.45
CA VAL A 124 24.06 -37.87 5.88
C VAL A 124 24.72 -36.53 6.16
N ILE A 125 24.00 -35.59 6.76
CA ILE A 125 24.57 -34.30 7.15
C ILE A 125 25.49 -34.61 8.32
N THR A 126 26.78 -34.81 8.05
CA THR A 126 27.80 -34.94 9.09
C THR A 126 27.70 -33.73 10.02
N ILE A 127 27.84 -33.93 11.33
CA ILE A 127 27.78 -32.86 12.36
C ILE A 127 28.68 -31.66 11.96
N LYS A 128 29.82 -31.92 11.31
CA LYS A 128 30.69 -30.90 10.74
C LYS A 128 29.98 -29.98 9.73
N ALA A 129 29.24 -30.54 8.77
CA ALA A 129 28.51 -29.76 7.77
C ALA A 129 27.41 -28.89 8.39
N VAL A 130 26.76 -29.36 9.47
CA VAL A 130 25.81 -28.54 10.24
C VAL A 130 26.54 -27.34 10.87
N ARG A 131 27.68 -27.58 11.52
CA ARG A 131 28.50 -26.52 12.13
C ARG A 131 28.98 -25.51 11.08
N TYR A 132 29.45 -25.97 9.92
CA TYR A 132 29.85 -25.08 8.82
C TYR A 132 28.69 -24.20 8.33
N ARG A 133 27.48 -24.76 8.16
CA ARG A 133 26.31 -23.96 7.77
C ARG A 133 25.91 -22.95 8.84
N GLN A 134 26.07 -23.28 10.12
CA GLN A 134 25.82 -22.35 11.22
C GLN A 134 26.85 -21.21 11.23
N LEU A 135 28.14 -21.52 11.04
CA LEU A 135 29.20 -20.53 10.93
C LEU A 135 28.98 -19.60 9.73
N GLU A 136 28.71 -20.16 8.54
CA GLU A 136 28.43 -19.38 7.33
C GLU A 136 27.21 -18.47 7.52
N LYS A 137 26.16 -18.95 8.20
CA LYS A 137 24.99 -18.14 8.52
C LYS A 137 25.34 -17.00 9.48
N ALA A 138 26.09 -17.29 10.55
CA ALA A 138 26.53 -16.28 11.51
C ALA A 138 27.44 -15.22 10.86
N GLU A 139 28.34 -15.62 9.96
CA GLU A 139 29.17 -14.69 9.19
C GLU A 139 28.34 -13.80 8.27
N LYS A 140 27.34 -14.36 7.57
CA LYS A 140 26.42 -13.58 6.73
C LYS A 140 25.60 -12.59 7.55
N GLU A 141 25.14 -12.99 8.73
CA GLU A 141 24.39 -12.11 9.64
C GLU A 141 25.27 -10.97 10.16
N LYS A 142 26.52 -11.27 10.58
CA LYS A 142 27.51 -10.25 10.96
C LYS A 142 27.80 -9.28 9.81
N ALA A 143 28.07 -9.80 8.61
CA ALA A 143 28.32 -8.99 7.43
C ALA A 143 27.12 -8.09 7.06
N ALA A 144 25.90 -8.61 7.20
CA ALA A 144 24.68 -7.83 6.99
C ALA A 144 24.52 -6.72 8.04
N ALA A 145 24.84 -6.99 9.31
CA ALA A 145 24.82 -6.01 10.38
C ALA A 145 25.83 -4.88 10.13
N ILE A 146 27.09 -5.22 9.80
CA ILE A 146 28.13 -4.25 9.43
C ILE A 146 27.69 -3.40 8.22
N LYS A 147 27.09 -4.02 7.20
CA LYS A 147 26.58 -3.30 6.03
C LYS A 147 25.48 -2.31 6.41
N LYS A 148 24.60 -2.68 7.34
CA LYS A 148 23.52 -1.83 7.83
C LYS A 148 24.07 -0.64 8.63
N THR A 149 25.00 -0.87 9.55
CA THR A 149 25.63 0.20 10.36
C THR A 149 26.45 1.16 9.51
N ARG A 150 27.23 0.65 8.55
CA ARG A 150 27.95 1.49 7.58
C ARG A 150 27.01 2.38 6.76
N ARG A 151 25.87 1.85 6.33
CA ARG A 151 24.85 2.63 5.61
C ARG A 151 24.24 3.72 6.49
N SER A 152 23.89 3.43 7.75
CA SER A 152 23.34 4.45 8.65
C SER A 152 24.36 5.55 8.95
N ILE A 153 25.63 5.20 9.14
CA ILE A 153 26.72 6.20 9.30
C ILE A 153 26.82 7.08 8.06
N GLN A 154 26.84 6.48 6.86
CA GLN A 154 26.91 7.25 5.61
C GLN A 154 25.73 8.21 5.45
N ILE A 155 24.52 7.76 5.79
CA ILE A 155 23.32 8.61 5.75
C ILE A 155 23.44 9.77 6.74
N ALA A 156 23.89 9.49 7.98
CA ALA A 156 24.11 10.52 8.98
C ALA A 156 25.15 11.56 8.53
N VAL A 157 26.28 11.10 7.98
CA VAL A 157 27.33 11.98 7.43
C VAL A 157 26.80 12.81 6.27
N ASN A 158 26.05 12.22 5.34
CA ASN A 158 25.49 12.97 4.22
C ASN A 158 24.45 14.00 4.68
N LYS A 159 23.64 13.66 5.69
CA LYS A 159 22.67 14.60 6.28
C LYS A 159 23.37 15.76 6.97
N ALA A 160 24.42 15.49 7.73
CA ALA A 160 25.27 16.50 8.36
C ALA A 160 25.93 17.40 7.32
N LYS A 161 26.50 16.84 6.24
CA LYS A 161 27.08 17.66 5.15
C LYS A 161 26.06 18.54 4.43
N ALA A 162 24.80 18.12 4.36
CA ALA A 162 23.75 18.87 3.69
C ALA A 162 23.07 19.91 4.59
N SER A 163 23.15 19.78 5.92
CA SER A 163 22.42 20.68 6.82
C SER A 163 22.87 22.14 6.74
N PRO A 164 24.17 22.52 6.62
CA PRO A 164 24.56 23.91 6.49
C PRO A 164 23.99 24.55 5.22
N ASN A 165 24.02 23.83 4.10
CA ASN A 165 23.48 24.31 2.82
C ASN A 165 21.95 24.55 2.91
N HIS A 166 21.21 23.64 3.55
CA HIS A 166 19.78 23.82 3.76
C HIS A 166 19.48 24.99 4.70
N CYS A 167 20.27 25.17 5.77
CA CYS A 167 20.13 26.30 6.67
C CYS A 167 20.45 27.63 5.96
N GLY A 168 21.51 27.70 5.16
CA GLY A 168 21.88 28.88 4.37
C GLY A 168 20.80 29.28 3.36
N ILE A 169 20.21 28.31 2.64
CA ILE A 169 19.08 28.56 1.72
C ILE A 169 17.88 29.14 2.48
N ASN A 170 17.50 28.53 3.62
CA ASN A 170 16.39 29.02 4.44
C ASN A 170 16.66 30.40 5.02
N ALA A 171 17.90 30.67 5.45
CA ALA A 171 18.32 31.98 5.96
C ALA A 171 18.24 33.06 4.87
N HIS A 172 18.66 32.73 3.65
CA HIS A 172 18.55 33.63 2.50
C HIS A 172 17.08 33.90 2.13
N GLU A 173 16.23 32.87 2.08
CA GLU A 173 14.80 33.02 1.80
C GLU A 173 14.10 33.87 2.85
N ALA A 174 14.34 33.61 4.14
CA ALA A 174 13.82 34.41 5.25
C ALA A 174 14.32 35.87 5.22
N GLY A 175 15.58 36.09 4.82
CA GLY A 175 16.15 37.42 4.65
C GLY A 175 15.47 38.21 3.53
N GLU A 176 15.25 37.58 2.38
CA GLU A 176 14.53 38.19 1.26
C GLU A 176 13.05 38.47 1.60
N GLU A 177 12.39 37.59 2.36
CA GLU A 177 11.03 37.83 2.84
C GLU A 177 10.95 39.02 3.80
N ARG A 178 11.86 39.11 4.78
CA ARG A 178 11.95 40.28 5.68
C ARG A 178 12.21 41.57 4.91
N LYS A 179 13.09 41.54 3.91
CA LYS A 179 13.38 42.69 3.05
C LYS A 179 12.16 43.14 2.24
N LYS A 180 11.33 42.20 1.78
CA LYS A 180 10.04 42.53 1.12
C LYS A 180 9.05 43.15 2.10
N GLN A 181 8.94 42.60 3.31
CA GLN A 181 8.07 43.15 4.36
C GLN A 181 8.50 44.56 4.77
N GLY A 182 9.80 44.77 5.01
CA GLY A 182 10.36 46.08 5.35
C GLY A 182 10.11 47.15 4.29
N LYS A 183 10.26 46.80 3.00
CA LYS A 183 9.91 47.70 1.89
C LYS A 183 8.42 48.04 1.87
N THR A 184 7.56 47.07 2.18
CA THR A 184 6.11 47.28 2.21
C THR A 184 5.71 48.23 3.34
N THR A 185 6.29 48.06 4.53
CA THR A 185 6.03 48.95 5.68
C THR A 185 6.58 50.36 5.45
N ASP A 186 7.74 50.49 4.81
CA ASP A 186 8.34 51.79 4.45
C ASP A 186 7.48 52.56 3.44
N VAL A 187 7.01 51.88 2.38
CA VAL A 187 6.06 52.47 1.40
C VAL A 187 4.75 52.91 2.06
N ARG A 188 4.32 52.22 3.13
CA ARG A 188 3.10 52.55 3.88
C ARG A 188 3.30 53.66 4.90
N GLY A 189 4.55 54.12 5.13
CA GLY A 189 4.90 55.14 6.12
C GLY A 189 4.78 54.66 7.57
N GLU A 190 4.76 53.34 7.79
CA GLU A 190 4.66 52.74 9.12
C GLU A 190 6.04 52.52 9.73
N ILE A 191 6.14 52.63 11.06
CA ILE A 191 7.40 52.39 11.78
C ILE A 191 7.79 50.92 11.58
N VAL A 192 8.98 50.69 11.02
CA VAL A 192 9.52 49.33 10.79
C VAL A 192 9.75 48.64 12.15
N PRO A 193 9.12 47.48 12.40
CA PRO A 193 9.34 46.71 13.62
C PRO A 193 10.81 46.32 13.81
N ALA A 194 11.29 46.35 15.05
CA ALA A 194 12.69 46.09 15.39
C ALA A 194 13.16 44.67 15.00
N GLU A 195 12.22 43.72 14.95
CA GLU A 195 12.45 42.33 14.56
C GLU A 195 12.89 42.19 13.09
N LEU A 196 12.49 43.13 12.22
CA LEU A 196 12.91 43.15 10.82
C LEU A 196 14.32 43.72 10.63
N LEU A 197 14.89 44.36 11.66
CA LEU A 197 16.24 44.93 11.65
C LEU A 197 17.30 43.95 12.16
N VAL A 198 16.91 42.81 12.73
CA VAL A 198 17.85 41.79 13.22
C VAL A 198 18.48 41.05 12.05
N VAL A 199 19.82 41.12 11.96
CA VAL A 199 20.62 40.39 10.97
C VAL A 199 20.44 38.88 11.17
N ILE A 200 20.03 38.18 10.11
CA ILE A 200 19.96 36.72 10.12
C ILE A 200 21.40 36.20 9.99
N HIS A 201 21.79 35.35 10.94
CA HIS A 201 23.09 34.70 10.92
C HIS A 201 23.12 33.62 9.85
N ASP A 202 24.18 33.60 9.04
CA ASP A 202 24.38 32.56 8.03
C ASP A 202 25.18 31.41 8.63
N THR A 203 24.51 30.29 8.87
CA THR A 203 25.08 29.08 9.46
C THR A 203 26.14 28.42 8.57
N GLU A 204 26.20 28.73 7.27
CA GLU A 204 27.24 28.24 6.35
C GLU A 204 28.57 28.98 6.55
N ARG A 205 28.50 30.30 6.78
CA ARG A 205 29.68 31.17 6.84
C ARG A 205 30.34 31.17 8.21
N ASP A 206 29.52 31.14 9.26
CA ASP A 206 29.95 31.20 10.66
C ASP A 206 29.19 30.11 11.46
N PRO A 207 29.67 28.86 11.49
CA PRO A 207 28.98 27.79 12.21
C PRO A 207 29.09 27.99 13.74
N SER A 208 27.97 27.91 14.46
CA SER A 208 27.95 27.93 15.93
C SER A 208 28.55 26.63 16.48
N PRO A 209 29.16 26.60 17.68
CA PRO A 209 29.63 25.36 18.30
C PRO A 209 28.54 24.28 18.39
N GLU A 210 27.28 24.66 18.62
CA GLU A 210 26.13 23.75 18.62
C GLU A 210 25.85 23.13 17.25
N ASP A 211 26.06 23.90 16.18
CA ASP A 211 25.92 23.40 14.81
C ASP A 211 27.00 22.35 14.52
N LEU A 212 28.23 22.58 14.98
CA LEU A 212 29.34 21.63 14.85
C LEU A 212 29.12 20.34 15.64
N GLU A 213 28.51 20.42 16.83
CA GLU A 213 28.12 19.23 17.60
C GLU A 213 27.05 18.40 16.89
N SER A 214 26.09 19.06 16.22
CA SER A 214 25.05 18.37 15.44
C SER A 214 25.57 17.60 14.22
N LEU A 215 26.77 17.98 13.73
CA LEU A 215 27.47 17.29 12.63
C LEU A 215 28.23 16.04 13.09
N GLN A 216 28.40 15.85 14.41
CA GLN A 216 29.15 14.71 14.92
C GLN A 216 28.32 13.43 14.77
N VAL A 217 28.92 12.43 14.11
CA VAL A 217 28.29 11.11 13.92
C VAL A 217 27.94 10.54 15.29
N LEU A 218 26.68 10.11 15.48
CA LEU A 218 26.22 9.53 16.75
C LEU A 218 27.26 8.52 17.28
N PRO A 219 27.86 8.78 18.45
CA PRO A 219 28.91 7.91 19.01
C PRO A 219 28.48 6.45 19.12
N ASP A 220 27.19 6.23 19.38
CA ASP A 220 26.56 4.91 19.47
C ASP A 220 26.68 4.09 18.17
N LEU A 221 26.56 4.74 17.00
CA LEU A 221 26.69 4.06 15.70
C LEU A 221 28.14 3.65 15.40
N LEU A 222 29.11 4.46 15.82
CA LEU A 222 30.54 4.15 15.69
C LEU A 222 30.94 3.02 16.64
N GLN A 223 30.44 3.05 17.87
CA GLN A 223 30.66 2.00 18.84
C GLN A 223 30.05 0.66 18.39
N ALA A 224 28.83 0.69 17.84
CA ALA A 224 28.21 -0.50 17.27
C ALA A 224 29.00 -1.09 16.10
N LEU A 225 29.63 -0.26 15.25
CA LEU A 225 30.49 -0.73 14.17
C LEU A 225 31.77 -1.38 14.70
N LEU A 226 32.42 -0.76 15.70
CA LEU A 226 33.63 -1.29 16.33
C LEU A 226 33.41 -2.65 17.02
N LEU A 227 32.24 -2.85 17.64
CA LEU A 227 31.88 -4.14 18.26
C LEU A 227 31.58 -5.25 17.24
N LEU A 228 31.21 -4.87 16.00
CA LEU A 228 30.86 -5.81 14.93
C LEU A 228 32.04 -6.13 14.00
N GLU A 229 33.05 -5.27 13.96
CA GLU A 229 34.24 -5.47 13.14
C GLU A 229 35.16 -6.50 13.81
N PRO A 230 35.60 -7.56 13.11
CA PRO A 230 36.52 -8.52 13.68
C PRO A 230 37.86 -7.82 13.97
N LEU A 231 38.36 -7.93 15.21
CA LEU A 231 39.78 -7.72 15.48
C LEU A 231 40.54 -8.73 14.60
N SER A 232 41.15 -8.23 13.54
CA SER A 232 42.03 -8.96 12.62
C SER A 232 43.22 -9.56 13.35
#